data_AF-A0A524L863-F1
#
_entry.id   AF-A0A524L863-F1
#
_cell.length_a   1.000
_cell.length_b   1.000
_cell.length_c   1.000
_cell.angle_alpha   90.00
_cell.angle_beta   90.00
_cell.angle_gamma   90.00
#
_symmetry.space_group_name_H-M   'P 1'
#
loop_
_entity.id
_entity.type
_entity.pdbx_description
1 polymer ?
#
loop_
_entity_poly.entity_id
_entity_poly.type
_entity_poly.pdbx_seq_one_letter_code
_entity_poly.pdbx_strand_id
1 'polypeptide(L)'
;MLYEQVRDTPRLAPIDWKTRFSEGLVPAENNDWDAKIYRGAGVPIEEHPLKDNCNMHGCGNCKSDNVKVIYGQWSVSVASGDAYWDYEVVCEECGMYTSRSFSDN
;
A
#
# COMPACT_ATOMS: atom_id res chain seq x y z
N MET A 1 -0.93 -19.00 0.70
CA MET A 1 -2.34 -18.75 0.25
C MET A 1 -2.56 -17.26 0.41
N LEU A 2 -2.90 -16.54 -0.67
CA LEU A 2 -3.01 -15.08 -0.60
C LEU A 2 -4.30 -14.67 0.11
N TYR A 3 -4.18 -13.95 1.22
CA TYR A 3 -5.31 -13.36 1.93
C TYR A 3 -5.44 -11.88 1.55
N GLU A 4 -6.61 -11.46 1.06
CA GLU A 4 -6.92 -10.05 0.74
C GLU A 4 -7.99 -9.53 1.69
N GLN A 5 -7.76 -8.34 2.27
CA GLN A 5 -8.77 -7.57 2.98
C GLN A 5 -8.99 -6.22 2.30
N VAL A 6 -10.25 -5.86 2.04
CA VAL A 6 -10.65 -4.58 1.41
C VAL A 6 -11.50 -3.76 2.38
N ARG A 7 -11.25 -2.44 2.46
CA ARG A 7 -12.06 -1.49 3.26
C ARG A 7 -12.23 -0.16 2.53
N ASP A 8 -13.29 0.57 2.87
CA ASP A 8 -13.68 1.85 2.23
C ASP A 8 -13.24 3.10 3.02
N THR A 9 -12.31 2.94 3.97
CA THR A 9 -11.78 4.04 4.78
C THR A 9 -10.25 4.01 4.80
N PRO A 10 -9.57 5.18 4.80
CA PRO A 10 -8.13 5.24 4.96
C PRO A 10 -7.72 4.79 6.37
N ARG A 11 -6.66 3.98 6.48
CA ARG A 11 -6.11 3.46 7.73
C ARG A 11 -4.81 4.17 8.12
N LEU A 12 -3.93 4.38 7.16
CA LEU A 12 -2.51 4.73 7.36
C LEU A 12 -2.09 6.01 6.64
N ALA A 13 -2.88 6.52 5.68
CA ALA A 13 -2.58 7.78 5.01
C ALA A 13 -2.54 8.95 6.02
N PRO A 14 -1.45 9.77 6.02
CA PRO A 14 -1.34 10.91 6.93
C PRO A 14 -2.25 12.07 6.48
N ILE A 15 -2.82 12.79 7.46
CA ILE A 15 -3.72 13.94 7.25
C ILE A 15 -3.01 15.12 6.55
N ASP A 16 -1.67 15.18 6.57
CA ASP A 16 -0.89 16.34 6.12
C ASP A 16 -0.41 16.28 4.65
N TRP A 17 -0.75 15.22 3.90
CA TRP A 17 -0.52 15.07 2.45
C TRP A 17 0.94 15.25 1.97
N LYS A 18 1.94 15.17 2.85
CA LYS A 18 3.36 15.28 2.45
C LYS A 18 3.86 13.97 1.86
N THR A 19 4.21 13.98 0.57
CA THR A 19 4.83 12.83 -0.11
C THR A 19 6.18 12.47 0.50
N ARG A 20 6.33 11.22 0.93
CA ARG A 20 7.52 10.60 1.50
C ARG A 20 7.62 9.17 1.01
N PHE A 21 8.82 8.79 0.59
CA PHE A 21 9.18 7.42 0.31
C PHE A 21 10.36 7.05 1.20
N SER A 22 10.26 5.91 1.88
CA SER A 22 11.29 5.40 2.77
C SER A 22 11.52 3.92 2.52
N GLU A 23 12.78 3.52 2.43
CA GLU A 23 13.22 2.13 2.34
C GLU A 23 14.16 1.82 3.50
N GLY A 24 14.05 0.63 4.07
CA GLY A 24 14.98 0.12 5.08
C GLY A 24 14.31 -0.82 6.06
N LEU A 25 15.11 -1.29 7.03
CA LEU A 25 14.62 -2.10 8.13
C LEU A 25 13.62 -1.27 8.95
N VAL A 26 12.36 -1.71 8.96
CA VAL A 26 11.31 -1.05 9.73
C VAL A 26 11.27 -1.68 11.12
N PRO A 27 11.23 -0.87 12.19
CA PRO A 27 11.31 -1.39 13.54
C PRO A 27 9.98 -2.04 13.93
N ALA A 28 9.87 -3.35 13.72
CA ALA A 28 9.35 -4.21 14.78
C ALA A 28 10.48 -4.40 15.80
N GLU A 29 10.18 -4.70 17.06
CA GLU A 29 11.12 -4.73 18.22
C GLU A 29 12.47 -5.44 17.99
N ASN A 30 12.62 -6.22 16.90
CA ASN A 30 13.78 -7.01 16.53
C ASN A 30 14.48 -6.63 15.19
N ASN A 31 13.99 -5.65 14.41
CA ASN A 31 14.48 -5.36 13.03
C ASN A 31 14.37 -6.53 12.04
N ASP A 32 13.36 -7.39 12.19
CA ASP A 32 13.21 -8.60 11.37
C ASP A 32 12.54 -8.36 10.01
N TRP A 33 12.28 -7.12 9.62
CA TRP A 33 11.49 -6.81 8.41
C TRP A 33 12.17 -5.74 7.56
N ASP A 34 12.50 -6.10 6.32
CA ASP A 34 12.86 -5.13 5.29
C ASP A 34 11.59 -4.58 4.67
N ALA A 35 11.47 -3.25 4.59
CA ALA A 35 10.24 -2.62 4.21
C ALA A 35 10.45 -1.36 3.37
N LYS A 36 9.51 -1.17 2.46
CA LYS A 36 9.41 0.01 1.62
C LYS A 36 8.04 0.64 1.84
N ILE A 37 8.03 1.91 2.22
CA ILE A 37 6.81 2.63 2.58
C ILE A 37 6.72 3.92 1.77
N TYR A 38 5.62 4.07 1.05
CA TYR A 38 5.19 5.27 0.39
C TYR A 38 4.00 5.88 1.17
N ARG A 39 4.05 7.19 1.39
CA ARG A 39 2.94 7.99 1.90
C ARG A 39 2.91 9.27 1.09
N GLY A 40 1.79 9.69 0.50
CA GLY A 40 1.82 10.93 -0.27
C GLY A 40 0.50 11.37 -0.88
N ALA A 41 0.59 12.39 -1.72
CA ALA A 41 -0.58 13.09 -2.26
C ALA A 41 -1.36 12.32 -3.34
N GLY A 42 -0.89 11.13 -3.72
CA GLY A 42 -1.47 10.34 -4.79
C GLY A 42 -0.55 10.22 -5.99
N VAL A 43 -0.18 9.00 -6.36
CA VAL A 43 0.55 8.67 -7.60
C VAL A 43 -0.23 7.58 -8.34
N PRO A 44 -0.39 7.64 -9.68
CA PRO A 44 -0.99 6.56 -10.46
C PRO A 44 -0.29 5.22 -10.21
N ILE A 45 -1.01 4.11 -10.35
CA ILE A 45 -0.45 2.77 -10.06
C ILE A 45 0.80 2.50 -10.92
N GLU A 46 0.76 2.88 -12.19
CA GLU A 46 1.83 2.65 -13.17
C GLU A 46 3.10 3.46 -12.90
N GLU A 47 2.98 4.55 -12.13
CA GLU A 47 4.07 5.43 -11.72
C GLU A 47 4.54 5.17 -10.29
N HIS A 48 3.82 4.33 -9.54
CA HIS A 48 4.07 4.13 -8.12
C HIS A 48 5.40 3.39 -7.88
N PRO A 49 6.25 3.84 -6.93
CA PRO A 49 7.57 3.23 -6.69
C PRO A 49 7.50 1.77 -6.20
N LEU A 50 6.33 1.32 -5.72
CA LEU A 50 6.11 -0.06 -5.26
C LEU A 50 5.30 -0.91 -6.25
N LYS A 51 5.05 -0.46 -7.48
CA LYS A 51 4.19 -1.18 -8.43
C LYS A 51 4.65 -2.61 -8.74
N ASP A 52 5.97 -2.84 -8.72
CA ASP A 52 6.56 -4.15 -9.00
C ASP A 52 6.63 -5.04 -7.75
N ASN A 53 6.43 -4.46 -6.56
CA ASN A 53 6.46 -5.16 -5.27
C ASN A 53 5.05 -5.46 -4.73
N CYS A 54 4.09 -4.58 -5.01
CA CYS A 54 2.70 -4.67 -4.57
C CYS A 54 1.82 -4.89 -5.81
N ASN A 55 1.06 -5.98 -5.85
CA ASN A 55 0.03 -6.16 -6.89
C ASN A 55 -1.14 -5.21 -6.61
N MET A 56 -1.01 -3.97 -7.08
CA MET A 56 -1.98 -2.90 -6.85
C MET A 56 -3.12 -2.98 -7.86
N HIS A 57 -4.33 -2.66 -7.40
CA HIS A 57 -5.55 -2.69 -8.19
C HIS A 57 -6.32 -1.38 -8.04
N GLY A 58 -7.20 -1.12 -9.00
CA GLY A 58 -8.12 0.00 -8.99
C GLY A 58 -9.12 0.01 -7.83
N CYS A 59 -10.11 0.89 -7.94
CA CYS A 59 -11.09 1.16 -6.91
C CYS A 59 -11.88 -0.08 -6.50
N GLY A 60 -12.01 -0.32 -5.19
CA GLY A 60 -12.82 -1.41 -4.64
C GLY A 60 -14.32 -1.24 -4.90
N ASN A 61 -14.78 0.01 -5.04
CA ASN A 61 -16.19 0.38 -5.17
C ASN A 61 -16.68 0.35 -6.64
N CYS A 62 -16.22 1.29 -7.49
CA CYS A 62 -16.68 1.37 -8.89
C CYS A 62 -15.85 0.55 -9.88
N LYS A 63 -14.79 -0.13 -9.42
CA LYS A 63 -13.86 -0.93 -10.25
C LYS A 63 -13.09 -0.14 -11.32
N SER A 64 -13.09 1.19 -11.25
CA SER A 64 -12.25 2.04 -12.10
C SER A 64 -10.78 1.87 -11.75
N ASP A 65 -9.93 1.82 -12.78
CA ASP A 65 -8.47 1.85 -12.65
C ASP A 65 -7.94 3.28 -12.51
N ASN A 66 -8.79 4.30 -12.69
CA ASN A 66 -8.44 5.70 -12.51
C ASN A 66 -8.36 6.04 -11.02
N VAL A 67 -7.26 5.65 -10.39
CA VAL A 67 -7.00 5.81 -8.96
C VAL A 67 -5.63 6.40 -8.69
N LYS A 68 -5.52 7.07 -7.55
CA LYS A 68 -4.26 7.57 -7.01
C LYS A 68 -3.90 6.83 -5.74
N VAL A 69 -2.73 6.22 -5.72
CA VAL A 69 -2.16 5.55 -4.54
C VAL A 69 -1.64 6.62 -3.57
N ILE A 70 -2.27 6.70 -2.41
CA ILE A 70 -1.95 7.67 -1.34
C ILE A 70 -1.12 7.03 -0.21
N TYR A 71 -1.13 5.69 -0.15
CA TYR A 71 -0.32 4.89 0.75
C TYR A 71 0.11 3.60 0.05
N GLY A 72 1.33 3.16 0.27
CA GLY A 72 1.80 1.84 -0.14
C GLY A 72 2.85 1.34 0.85
N GLN A 73 2.76 0.08 1.25
CA GLN A 73 3.77 -0.58 2.05
C GLN A 73 4.00 -1.96 1.47
N TRP A 74 5.26 -2.32 1.31
CA TRP A 74 5.70 -3.69 1.10
C TRP A 74 6.68 -4.03 2.20
N SER A 75 6.60 -5.23 2.76
CA SER A 75 7.54 -5.69 3.78
C SER A 75 7.77 -7.19 3.65
N VAL A 76 9.00 -7.62 3.89
CA VAL A 76 9.38 -9.04 3.90
C VAL A 76 10.13 -9.36 5.19
N SER A 77 9.77 -10.48 5.79
CA SER A 77 10.44 -11.03 6.98
C SER A 77 11.83 -11.52 6.57
N VAL A 78 12.88 -11.01 7.21
CA VAL A 78 14.26 -11.49 7.00
C VAL A 78 14.47 -12.90 7.56
N ALA A 79 13.59 -13.35 8.47
CA ALA A 79 13.71 -14.64 9.15
C ALA A 79 12.94 -15.76 8.43
N SER A 80 11.71 -15.48 7.98
CA SER A 80 10.82 -16.48 7.37
C SER A 80 10.66 -16.31 5.86
N GLY A 81 10.93 -15.13 5.30
CA GLY A 81 10.63 -14.80 3.91
C GLY A 81 9.17 -14.42 3.66
N ASP A 82 8.32 -14.43 4.70
CA ASP A 82 6.91 -14.04 4.59
C ASP A 82 6.80 -12.60 4.10
N ALA A 83 5.94 -12.37 3.11
CA ALA A 83 5.74 -11.06 2.53
C ALA A 83 4.36 -10.53 2.89
N TYR A 84 4.29 -9.24 3.19
CA TYR A 84 3.04 -8.54 3.40
C TYR A 84 3.08 -7.21 2.66
N TRP A 85 1.93 -6.79 2.14
CA TRP A 85 1.79 -5.47 1.57
C TRP A 85 0.43 -4.85 1.81
N ASP A 86 0.43 -3.54 1.99
CA ASP A 86 -0.75 -2.71 2.13
C ASP A 86 -0.72 -1.62 1.07
N TYR A 87 -1.87 -1.18 0.60
CA TYR A 87 -1.97 0.08 -0.12
C TYR A 87 -3.33 0.74 0.10
N GLU A 88 -3.36 2.04 -0.08
CA GLU A 88 -4.58 2.84 -0.06
C GLU A 88 -4.65 3.67 -1.33
N VAL A 89 -5.82 3.68 -1.95
CA VAL A 89 -6.10 4.47 -3.14
C VAL A 89 -7.29 5.38 -2.92
N VAL A 90 -7.31 6.51 -3.62
CA VAL A 90 -8.49 7.34 -3.85
C VAL A 90 -8.89 7.26 -5.31
N CYS A 91 -10.15 6.99 -5.59
CA CYS A 91 -10.66 6.91 -6.95
C CYS A 91 -10.97 8.31 -7.49
N GLU A 92 -10.43 8.63 -8.68
CA GLU A 92 -10.67 9.93 -9.33
C GLU A 92 -12.05 10.02 -9.99
N GLU A 93 -12.74 8.88 -10.18
CA GLU A 93 -14.10 8.86 -10.72
C GLU A 93 -15.18 8.96 -9.63
N CYS A 94 -15.18 8.04 -8.67
CA CYS A 94 -16.23 7.99 -7.64
C CYS A 94 -15.85 8.70 -6.33
N GLY A 95 -14.61 9.19 -6.19
CA GLY A 95 -14.13 9.89 -4.99
C GLY A 95 -13.97 9.02 -3.75
N MET A 96 -14.23 7.71 -3.87
CA MET A 96 -14.17 6.78 -2.74
C MET A 96 -12.74 6.29 -2.48
N TYR A 97 -12.48 5.99 -1.21
CA TYR A 97 -11.22 5.39 -0.77
C TYR A 97 -11.30 3.87 -0.85
N THR A 98 -10.16 3.23 -1.05
CA THR A 98 -10.03 1.78 -0.91
C THR A 98 -8.69 1.46 -0.27
N SER A 99 -8.71 0.81 0.89
CA SER A 99 -7.52 0.22 1.50
C SER A 99 -7.51 -1.28 1.22
N ARG A 100 -6.36 -1.82 0.83
CA ARG A 100 -6.17 -3.26 0.67
C ARG A 100 -4.95 -3.75 1.44
N SER A 101 -5.09 -4.92 2.04
CA SER A 101 -4.05 -5.59 2.82
C SER A 101 -3.88 -7.02 2.34
N PHE A 102 -2.63 -7.42 2.14
CA PHE A 102 -2.24 -8.73 1.64
C PHE A 102 -1.14 -9.33 2.49
N SER A 103 -1.21 -10.63 2.71
CA SER A 103 -0.16 -11.42 3.35
C SER A 103 0.03 -12.73 2.60
N ASP A 104 1.29 -13.09 2.35
CA ASP A 104 1.68 -14.38 1.80
C ASP A 104 2.50 -15.14 2.85
N ASN A 105 1.97 -16.31 3.23
CA ASN A 105 2.56 -17.32 4.11
C ASN A 105 2.81 -18.59 3.29
#